data_AF-A0A523B7S7-F1
#
_entry.id   AF-A0A523B7S7-F1
#
_cell.length_a   1.000
_cell.length_b   1.000
_cell.length_c   1.000
_cell.angle_alpha   90.00
_cell.angle_beta   90.00
_cell.angle_gamma   90.00
#
_symmetry.space_group_name_H-M   'P 1'
#
loop_
_entity.id
_entity.type
_entity.pdbx_description
1 polymer ?
#
loop_
_entity_poly.entity_id
_entity_poly.type
_entity_poly.pdbx_seq_one_letter_code
_entity_poly.pdbx_strand_id
1 'polypeptide(L)'
;ATVNETLTSVYDNLLSGVKAMVDKFLTGIQETLIYVIHRGVEVLITVARASYVALGLLGLVLWATGASPYRGRHLIVGSIILAIIAEVASGLLG
;
A
#
# COMPACT_ATOMS: atom_id res chain seq x y z
N ALA A 1 -22.76 -51.82 11.73
CA ALA A 1 -23.20 -50.42 11.92
C ALA A 1 -22.15 -49.60 12.66
N THR A 2 -21.62 -50.07 13.79
CA THR A 2 -20.66 -49.34 14.66
C THR A 2 -19.34 -48.94 14.01
N VAL A 3 -18.74 -49.79 13.16
CA VAL A 3 -17.47 -49.48 12.47
C VAL A 3 -17.61 -48.32 11.48
N ASN A 4 -18.78 -48.18 10.84
CA ASN A 4 -19.03 -47.11 9.87
C ASN A 4 -19.12 -45.74 10.56
N GLU A 5 -19.72 -45.68 11.75
CA GLU A 5 -19.86 -44.46 12.54
C GLU A 5 -18.52 -44.00 13.17
N THR A 6 -17.66 -44.94 13.54
CA THR A 6 -16.30 -44.62 14.01
C THR A 6 -15.42 -44.08 12.88
N LEU A 7 -15.59 -44.56 11.64
CA LEU A 7 -14.81 -44.08 10.49
C LEU A 7 -15.25 -42.70 10.03
N THR A 8 -16.55 -42.41 10.04
CA THR A 8 -17.07 -41.07 9.70
C THR A 8 -16.66 -40.02 10.73
N SER A 9 -16.73 -40.35 12.03
CA SER A 9 -16.30 -39.41 13.08
C SER A 9 -14.78 -39.12 13.05
N VAL A 10 -13.94 -40.11 12.75
CA VAL A 10 -12.49 -39.89 12.57
C VAL A 10 -12.21 -39.02 11.33
N TYR A 11 -12.93 -39.25 10.22
CA TYR A 11 -12.81 -38.44 9.02
C TYR A 11 -13.22 -36.97 9.25
N ASP A 12 -14.34 -36.74 9.94
CA ASP A 12 -14.83 -35.39 10.25
C ASP A 12 -13.90 -34.64 11.22
N ASN A 13 -13.34 -35.34 12.21
CA ASN A 13 -12.35 -34.76 13.13
C ASN A 13 -11.03 -34.40 12.42
N LEU A 14 -10.57 -35.23 11.47
CA LEU A 14 -9.38 -34.92 10.67
C LEU A 14 -9.63 -33.75 9.72
N LEU A 15 -10.75 -33.75 9.00
CA LEU A 15 -11.09 -32.65 8.09
C LEU A 15 -11.27 -31.33 8.82
N SER A 16 -11.93 -31.31 9.97
CA SER A 16 -12.08 -30.09 10.77
C SER A 16 -10.75 -29.59 11.32
N GLY A 17 -9.87 -30.49 11.77
CA GLY A 17 -8.51 -30.14 12.20
C GLY A 17 -7.66 -29.56 11.07
N VAL A 18 -7.72 -30.14 9.87
CA VAL A 18 -7.01 -29.63 8.68
C VAL A 18 -7.59 -28.29 8.23
N LYS A 19 -8.93 -28.14 8.17
CA LYS A 19 -9.57 -26.86 7.84
C LYS A 19 -9.17 -25.76 8.81
N ALA A 20 -9.19 -26.03 10.12
CA ALA A 20 -8.79 -25.05 11.13
C ALA A 20 -7.31 -24.65 11.01
N MET A 21 -6.42 -25.58 10.63
CA MET A 21 -5.02 -25.25 10.35
C MET A 21 -4.85 -24.43 9.07
N VAL A 22 -5.55 -24.79 8.00
CA VAL A 22 -5.52 -24.05 6.73
C VAL A 22 -6.07 -22.64 6.91
N ASP A 23 -7.19 -22.49 7.61
CA ASP A 23 -7.78 -21.17 7.87
C ASP A 23 -6.82 -20.30 8.68
N LYS A 24 -6.21 -20.83 9.76
CA LYS A 24 -5.20 -20.09 10.53
C LYS A 24 -4.00 -19.65 9.69
N PHE A 25 -3.52 -20.52 8.79
CA PHE A 25 -2.41 -20.22 7.91
C PHE A 25 -2.78 -19.15 6.87
N LEU A 26 -3.97 -19.27 6.25
CA LEU A 26 -4.49 -18.28 5.30
C LEU A 26 -4.73 -16.93 5.96
N THR A 27 -5.32 -16.90 7.15
CA THR A 27 -5.51 -15.66 7.92
C THR A 27 -4.16 -15.04 8.29
N GLY A 28 -3.18 -15.82 8.74
CA GLY A 28 -1.85 -15.31 9.05
C GLY A 28 -1.12 -14.70 7.84
N ILE A 29 -1.25 -15.33 6.66
CA ILE A 29 -0.74 -14.77 5.40
C ILE A 29 -1.50 -13.49 5.04
N GLN A 30 -2.83 -13.51 5.10
CA GLN A 30 -3.67 -12.37 4.75
C GLN A 30 -3.34 -11.15 5.62
N GLU A 31 -3.22 -11.34 6.93
CA GLU A 31 -2.83 -10.28 7.88
C GLU A 31 -1.44 -9.73 7.57
N THR A 32 -0.47 -10.62 7.28
CA THR A 32 0.89 -10.21 6.90
C THR A 32 0.88 -9.43 5.58
N LEU A 33 0.10 -9.87 4.60
CA LEU A 33 0.02 -9.21 3.29
C LEU A 33 -0.59 -7.81 3.42
N ILE A 34 -1.70 -7.68 4.17
CA ILE A 34 -2.35 -6.40 4.42
C ILE A 34 -1.39 -5.46 5.17
N TYR A 35 -0.68 -5.97 6.17
CA TYR A 35 0.31 -5.19 6.91
C TYR A 35 1.43 -4.67 6.01
N VAL A 36 1.99 -5.51 5.14
CA VAL A 36 3.05 -5.11 4.20
C VAL A 36 2.53 -4.09 3.19
N ILE A 37 1.31 -4.26 2.67
CA ILE A 37 0.70 -3.30 1.74
C ILE A 37 0.50 -1.95 2.41
N HIS A 38 -0.13 -1.91 3.60
CA HIS A 38 -0.31 -0.66 4.34
C HIS A 38 1.03 0.02 4.65
N ARG A 39 2.02 -0.74 5.14
CA ARG A 39 3.33 -0.18 5.47
C ARG A 39 4.08 0.32 4.22
N GLY A 40 3.98 -0.41 3.11
CA GLY A 40 4.60 -0.01 1.85
C GLY A 40 4.00 1.27 1.29
N VAL A 41 2.68 1.41 1.36
CA VAL A 41 1.96 2.61 0.90
C VAL A 41 2.29 3.83 1.77
N GLU A 42 2.39 3.66 3.10
CA GLU A 42 2.80 4.73 4.03
C GLU A 42 4.20 5.28 3.70
N VAL A 43 5.15 4.39 3.40
CA VAL A 43 6.50 4.77 2.96
C VAL A 43 6.45 5.51 1.62
N LEU A 44 5.66 5.01 0.66
CA LEU A 44 5.47 5.64 -0.65
C LEU A 44 4.94 7.08 -0.53
N ILE A 45 3.95 7.30 0.33
CA ILE A 45 3.40 8.65 0.60
C ILE A 45 4.47 9.55 1.22
N THR A 46 5.27 9.04 2.15
CA THR A 46 6.36 9.81 2.78
C THR A 46 7.40 10.24 1.75
N VAL A 47 7.78 9.34 0.83
CA VAL A 47 8.72 9.65 -0.25
C VAL A 47 8.09 10.63 -1.25
N ALA A 48 6.81 10.46 -1.59
CA ALA A 48 6.08 11.39 -2.46
C ALA A 48 6.04 12.80 -1.86
N ARG A 49 5.89 12.92 -0.53
CA ARG A 49 5.96 14.19 0.19
C ARG A 49 7.30 14.88 0.03
N ALA A 50 8.39 14.15 0.20
CA ALA A 50 9.72 14.70 -0.01
C ALA A 50 9.97 15.12 -1.47
N SER A 51 9.47 14.34 -2.43
CA SER A 51 9.72 14.58 -3.86
C SER A 51 8.96 15.78 -4.41
N TYR A 52 7.67 15.98 -4.06
CA TYR A 52 6.92 17.14 -4.55
C TYR A 52 7.47 18.46 -3.98
N VAL A 53 7.95 18.46 -2.73
CA VAL A 53 8.59 19.64 -2.12
C VAL A 53 9.89 19.96 -2.85
N ALA A 54 10.73 18.95 -3.11
CA ALA A 54 11.98 19.13 -3.84
C ALA A 54 11.74 19.60 -5.28
N LEU A 55 10.79 18.99 -6.01
CA LEU A 55 10.43 19.37 -7.38
C LEU A 55 9.82 20.78 -7.44
N GLY A 56 9.02 21.15 -6.46
CA GLY A 56 8.44 22.50 -6.35
C GLY A 56 9.52 23.56 -6.12
N LEU A 57 10.44 23.32 -5.18
CA LEU A 57 11.58 24.20 -4.94
C LEU A 57 12.50 24.30 -6.16
N LEU A 58 12.85 23.18 -6.79
CA LEU A 58 13.66 23.15 -8.01
C LEU A 58 12.97 23.90 -9.15
N GLY A 59 11.66 23.71 -9.33
CA GLY A 59 10.86 24.44 -10.32
C GLY A 59 10.86 25.95 -10.06
N LEU A 60 10.71 26.37 -8.81
CA LEU A 60 10.77 27.78 -8.38
C LEU A 60 12.15 28.39 -8.65
N VAL A 61 13.23 27.69 -8.29
CA VAL A 61 14.60 28.15 -8.50
C VAL A 61 14.91 28.27 -10.00
N LEU A 62 14.50 27.30 -10.81
CA LEU A 62 14.72 27.28 -12.26
C LEU A 62 13.90 28.35 -12.99
N TRP A 63 12.72 28.67 -12.47
CA TRP A 63 11.91 29.80 -12.93
C TRP A 63 12.55 31.14 -12.55
N ALA A 64 13.02 31.28 -11.31
CA ALA A 64 13.64 32.51 -10.80
C ALA A 64 14.99 32.83 -11.46
N THR A 65 15.79 31.81 -11.79
CA THR A 65 17.09 31.99 -12.47
C THR A 65 16.98 32.28 -13.97
N GLY A 66 15.78 32.22 -14.56
CA GLY A 66 15.54 32.66 -15.93
C GLY A 66 16.22 31.83 -17.03
N ALA A 67 16.96 30.76 -16.68
CA ALA A 67 17.67 29.92 -17.65
C ALA A 67 16.72 29.20 -18.62
N SER A 68 15.49 28.90 -18.19
CA SER A 68 14.44 28.31 -19.02
C SER A 68 13.05 28.49 -18.39
N PRO A 69 12.43 29.68 -18.50
CA PRO A 69 11.16 29.99 -17.84
C PRO A 69 10.01 29.08 -18.28
N TYR A 70 10.08 28.53 -19.50
CA TYR A 70 9.08 27.60 -20.04
C TYR A 70 9.14 26.22 -19.39
N ARG A 71 10.35 25.69 -19.10
CA ARG A 71 10.51 24.42 -18.37
C ARG A 71 10.26 24.59 -16.87
N GLY A 72 10.62 25.73 -16.29
CA GLY A 72 10.35 26.04 -14.89
C GLY A 72 8.85 26.07 -14.56
N ARG A 73 8.02 26.71 -15.39
CA ARG A 73 6.55 26.74 -15.19
C ARG A 73 5.91 25.35 -15.23
N HIS A 74 6.32 24.50 -16.17
CA HIS A 74 5.81 23.12 -16.24
C HIS A 74 6.22 22.28 -15.02
N LEU A 75 7.42 22.50 -14.47
CA LEU A 75 7.86 21.82 -13.23
C LEU A 75 7.08 22.29 -12.00
N ILE A 76 6.79 23.59 -11.89
CA ILE A 76 5.95 24.13 -10.79
C ILE A 76 4.54 23.54 -10.87
N VAL A 77 3.91 23.56 -12.05
CA VAL A 77 2.57 22.97 -12.23
C VAL A 77 2.59 21.47 -11.94
N GLY A 78 3.61 20.75 -12.41
CA GLY A 78 3.80 19.32 -12.10
C GLY A 78 3.93 19.05 -10.60
N SER A 79 4.68 19.89 -9.86
CA SER A 79 4.81 19.75 -8.41
C SER A 79 3.51 20.04 -7.66
N ILE A 80 2.71 21.00 -8.11
CA ILE A 80 1.42 21.34 -7.48
C ILE A 80 0.42 20.19 -7.70
N ILE A 81 0.34 19.66 -8.92
CA ILE A 81 -0.52 18.51 -9.22
C ILE A 81 -0.10 17.30 -8.40
N LEU A 82 1.21 17.01 -8.34
CA LEU A 82 1.74 15.90 -7.56
C LEU A 82 1.50 16.07 -6.05
N ALA A 83 1.60 17.30 -5.53
CA ALA A 83 1.29 17.62 -4.14
C ALA A 83 -0.19 17.35 -3.81
N ILE A 84 -1.12 17.79 -4.67
CA ILE A 84 -2.56 17.53 -4.48
C ILE A 84 -2.83 16.01 -4.49
N ILE A 85 -2.26 15.27 -5.43
CA ILE A 85 -2.44 13.81 -5.52
C ILE A 85 -1.89 13.13 -4.26
N ALA A 86 -0.71 13.53 -3.79
CA ALA A 86 -0.09 12.97 -2.59
C ALA A 86 -0.90 13.29 -1.33
N GLU A 87 -1.43 14.51 -1.21
CA GLU A 87 -2.25 14.93 -0.06
C GLU A 87 -3.60 14.21 -0.03
N VAL A 88 -4.25 14.07 -1.20
CA VAL A 88 -5.50 13.30 -1.33
C VAL A 88 -5.26 11.83 -1.03
N ALA A 89 -4.20 11.22 -1.57
CA ALA A 89 -3.85 9.84 -1.27
C ALA A 89 -3.55 9.63 0.23
N SER A 90 -2.82 10.56 0.85
CA SER A 90 -2.56 10.53 2.29
C SER A 90 -3.83 10.69 3.12
N GLY A 91 -4.75 11.56 2.71
CA GLY A 91 -6.01 11.80 3.44
C GLY A 91 -7.07 10.72 3.23
N LEU A 92 -6.93 9.87 2.22
CA LEU A 92 -7.83 8.74 1.94
C LEU A 92 -7.35 7.45 2.63
N LEU A 93 -6.06 7.39 2.98
CA LEU A 93 -5.41 6.22 3.59
C LEU A 93 -5.12 6.38 5.09
N GLY A 94 -5.08 7.62 5.59
CA GLY A 94 -5.08 7.92 7.03
C GLY A 94 -6.49 8.02 7.59
#